data_AF-A0A1R2BS94-F1
#
_entry.id   AF-A0A1R2BS94-F1
#
_cell.length_a   1.000
_cell.length_b   1.000
_cell.length_c   1.000
_cell.angle_alpha   90.00
_cell.angle_beta   90.00
_cell.angle_gamma   90.00
#
_symmetry.space_group_name_H-M   'P 1'
#
loop_
_entity.id
_entity.type
_entity.pdbx_description
1 polymer ?
#
loop_
_entity_poly.entity_id
_entity_poly.type
_entity_poly.pdbx_seq_one_letter_code
_entity_poly.pdbx_strand_id
1 'polypeptide(L)'
;MSSEKFRQEAFKQLIKAWEMKEQEIEESIENEAFKIESEISRLRKETVLNENKIIILEEENEKFGIQLFQMQNSITKLKTFKENLKKNLSLPDSYDGNHKKTLISSPSSHSSINGKNFFREARLKLGYEIFSLFLGYIKRLNDKTITKEKALGELKDIFGHENSDLFEDFACLLLRKNPDYDSEFY
;
A
#
# COMPACT_ATOMS: atom_id res chain seq x y z
N MET A 1 51.10 64.28 28.08
CA MET A 1 50.37 63.47 29.10
C MET A 1 48.85 63.52 28.98
N SER A 2 48.21 64.64 28.59
CA SER A 2 46.74 64.71 28.49
C SER A 2 46.15 63.82 27.38
N SER A 3 46.73 63.84 26.17
CA SER A 3 46.26 63.07 25.00
C SER A 3 46.26 61.54 25.21
N GLU A 4 47.28 61.01 25.88
CA GLU A 4 47.40 59.56 26.18
C GLU A 4 46.25 59.08 27.06
N LYS A 5 45.89 59.86 28.09
CA LYS A 5 44.78 59.54 28.99
C LYS A 5 43.43 59.57 28.27
N PHE A 6 43.21 60.55 27.40
CA PHE A 6 42.01 60.61 26.55
C PHE A 6 41.91 59.40 25.63
N ARG A 7 43.03 58.95 25.04
CA ARG A 7 43.07 57.77 24.20
C ARG A 7 42.76 56.49 24.98
N GLN A 8 43.32 56.34 26.18
CA GLN A 8 43.05 55.20 27.07
C GLN A 8 41.57 55.16 27.50
N GLU A 9 41.00 56.32 27.83
CA GLU A 9 39.59 56.43 28.20
C GLU A 9 38.67 56.08 27.02
N ALA A 10 39.00 56.53 25.80
CA ALA A 10 38.26 56.19 24.59
C ALA A 10 38.31 54.68 24.30
N PHE A 11 39.46 54.02 24.46
CA PHE A 11 39.56 52.56 24.31
C PHE A 11 38.74 51.82 25.35
N LYS A 12 38.75 52.29 26.61
CA LYS A 12 37.94 51.70 27.67
C LYS A 12 36.44 51.81 27.38
N GLN A 13 35.99 52.94 26.84
CA GLN A 13 34.60 53.11 26.42
C GLN A 13 34.23 52.20 25.25
N LEU A 14 35.13 52.02 24.27
CA LEU A 14 34.92 51.09 23.16
C LEU A 14 34.78 49.64 23.62
N ILE A 15 35.66 49.18 24.51
CA ILE A 15 35.58 47.82 25.08
C ILE A 15 34.24 47.64 25.79
N LYS A 16 33.85 48.58 26.65
CA LYS A 16 32.58 48.53 27.36
C LYS A 16 31.38 48.51 26.40
N ALA A 17 31.42 49.30 25.31
CA ALA A 17 30.36 49.31 24.31
C ALA A 17 30.27 47.97 23.56
N TRP A 18 31.41 47.33 23.31
CA TRP A 18 31.48 46.03 22.67
C TRP A 18 30.92 44.93 23.58
N GLU A 19 31.33 44.90 24.85
CA GLU A 19 30.81 43.96 25.86
C GLU A 19 29.28 44.10 26.02
N MET A 20 28.76 45.33 26.06
CA MET A 20 27.30 45.55 26.13
C MET A 20 26.58 45.01 24.88
N LYS A 21 27.18 45.18 23.69
CA LYS A 21 26.59 44.68 22.45
C LYS A 21 26.66 43.16 22.35
N GLU A 22 27.73 42.55 22.86
CA GLU A 22 27.87 41.10 22.97
C GLU A 22 26.78 40.53 23.88
N GLN A 23 26.58 41.10 25.08
CA GLN A 23 25.50 40.70 25.99
C GLN A 23 24.11 40.85 25.38
N GLU A 24 23.83 41.96 24.69
CA GLU A 24 22.54 42.16 24.03
C GLU A 24 22.25 41.11 22.95
N ILE A 25 23.29 40.69 22.21
CA ILE A 25 23.18 39.64 21.19
C ILE A 25 22.96 38.28 21.87
N GLU A 26 23.71 37.96 22.92
CA GLU A 26 23.54 36.73 23.69
C GLU A 26 22.11 36.61 24.24
N GLU A 27 21.62 37.65 24.92
CA GLU A 27 20.26 37.68 25.47
C GLU A 27 19.21 37.56 24.35
N SER A 28 19.42 38.20 23.21
CA SER A 28 18.53 38.07 22.05
C SER A 28 18.51 36.64 21.51
N ILE A 29 19.65 35.97 21.44
CA ILE A 29 19.76 34.59 20.96
C ILE A 29 19.10 33.63 21.96
N GLU A 30 19.34 33.80 23.26
CA GLU A 30 18.74 32.98 24.31
C GLU A 30 17.22 33.09 24.32
N ASN A 31 16.68 34.31 24.19
CA ASN A 31 15.24 34.54 24.10
C ASN A 31 14.62 33.87 22.87
N GLU A 32 15.31 33.90 21.73
CA GLU A 32 14.81 33.26 20.51
C GLU A 32 14.91 31.73 20.60
N ALA A 33 16.00 31.21 21.17
CA ALA A 33 16.16 29.78 21.46
C ALA A 33 15.03 29.28 22.38
N PHE A 34 14.70 30.02 23.43
CA PHE A 34 13.59 29.68 24.33
C PHE A 34 12.23 29.61 23.60
N LYS A 35 11.95 30.58 22.71
CA LYS A 35 10.71 30.55 21.90
C LYS A 35 10.67 29.31 21.00
N ILE A 36 11.78 29.00 20.33
CA ILE A 36 11.90 27.83 19.45
C ILE A 36 11.69 26.54 20.26
N GLU A 37 12.31 26.41 21.44
CA GLU A 37 12.14 25.25 22.30
C GLU A 37 10.70 25.08 22.80
N SER A 38 10.04 26.18 23.15
CA SER A 38 8.62 26.17 23.52
C SER A 38 7.76 25.69 22.36
N GLU A 39 8.03 26.16 21.14
CA GLU A 39 7.27 25.77 19.95
C GLU A 39 7.53 24.31 19.55
N ILE A 40 8.78 23.84 19.62
CA ILE A 40 9.12 22.41 19.44
C ILE A 40 8.36 21.56 20.46
N SER A 41 8.31 21.99 21.72
CA SER A 41 7.58 21.29 22.77
C SER A 41 6.08 21.23 22.51
N ARG A 42 5.49 22.32 21.99
CA ARG A 42 4.09 22.37 21.57
C ARG A 42 3.81 21.41 20.42
N LEU A 43 4.62 21.47 19.36
CA LEU A 43 4.47 20.62 18.17
C LEU A 43 4.64 19.14 18.51
N ARG A 44 5.59 18.77 19.37
CA ARG A 44 5.74 17.38 19.82
C ARG A 44 4.49 16.84 20.50
N LYS A 45 3.84 17.64 21.36
CA LYS A 45 2.58 17.24 22.01
C LYS A 45 1.45 17.07 20.98
N GLU A 46 1.39 17.98 20.01
CA GLU A 46 0.41 17.91 18.92
C GLU A 46 0.62 16.67 18.04
N THR A 47 1.86 16.33 17.71
CA THR A 47 2.23 15.10 16.98
C THR A 47 1.73 13.85 17.71
N VAL A 48 2.02 13.72 19.01
CA VAL A 48 1.58 12.56 19.81
C VAL A 48 0.04 12.45 19.84
N LEU A 49 -0.66 13.58 19.96
CA LEU A 49 -2.12 13.59 19.93
C LEU A 49 -2.65 13.12 18.57
N ASN A 50 -2.03 13.58 17.48
CA ASN A 50 -2.42 13.19 16.12
C ASN A 50 -2.13 11.71 15.85
N GLU A 51 -1.00 11.19 16.33
CA GLU A 51 -0.67 9.74 16.25
C GLU A 51 -1.74 8.90 16.96
N ASN A 52 -2.15 9.28 18.17
CA ASN A 52 -3.23 8.58 18.88
C ASN A 52 -4.55 8.62 18.11
N LYS A 53 -4.87 9.75 17.47
CA LYS A 53 -6.08 9.87 16.65
C LYS A 53 -6.02 8.97 15.41
N ILE A 54 -4.86 8.84 14.79
CA ILE A 54 -4.65 7.94 13.66
C ILE A 54 -4.91 6.50 14.10
N ILE A 55 -4.34 6.07 15.22
CA ILE A 55 -4.54 4.71 15.75
C ILE A 55 -6.03 4.40 15.95
N ILE A 56 -6.78 5.31 16.57
CA ILE A 56 -8.24 5.12 16.78
C ILE A 56 -8.98 4.99 15.44
N LEU A 57 -8.65 5.84 14.46
CA LEU A 57 -9.28 5.79 13.14
C LEU A 57 -8.91 4.51 12.37
N GLU A 58 -7.70 3.99 12.55
CA GLU A 58 -7.27 2.72 11.98
C GLU A 58 -8.06 1.54 12.58
N GLU A 59 -8.25 1.52 13.90
CA GLU A 59 -9.08 0.52 14.59
C GLU A 59 -10.55 0.55 14.11
N GLU A 60 -11.12 1.74 13.97
CA GLU A 60 -12.49 1.90 13.44
C GLU A 60 -12.60 1.43 11.99
N ASN A 61 -11.61 1.76 11.15
CA ASN A 61 -11.56 1.31 9.76
C ASN A 61 -11.44 -0.21 9.65
N GLU A 62 -10.63 -0.86 10.50
CA GLU A 62 -10.52 -2.32 10.53
C GLU A 62 -11.88 -2.96 10.86
N LYS A 63 -12.58 -2.42 11.86
CA LYS A 63 -13.93 -2.87 12.23
C LYS A 63 -14.92 -2.73 11.07
N PHE A 64 -14.89 -1.60 10.35
CA PHE A 64 -15.74 -1.43 9.16
C PHE A 64 -15.37 -2.40 8.04
N GLY A 65 -14.08 -2.70 7.86
CA GLY A 65 -13.61 -3.70 6.91
C GLY A 65 -14.19 -5.09 7.20
N ILE A 66 -14.16 -5.53 8.46
CA ILE A 66 -14.74 -6.80 8.90
C ILE A 66 -16.25 -6.83 8.65
N GLN A 67 -16.96 -5.76 9.00
CA GLN A 67 -18.41 -5.67 8.78
C GLN A 67 -18.77 -5.71 7.29
N LEU A 68 -17.99 -5.03 6.45
CA LEU A 68 -18.17 -5.05 5.00
C LEU A 68 -17.98 -6.45 4.43
N PHE A 69 -16.95 -7.17 4.88
CA PHE A 69 -16.71 -8.57 4.48
C PHE A 69 -17.89 -9.48 4.86
N GLN A 70 -18.40 -9.37 6.10
CA GLN A 70 -19.57 -10.14 6.54
C GLN A 70 -20.82 -9.86 5.69
N MET A 71 -21.04 -8.60 5.33
CA MET A 71 -22.16 -8.20 4.49
C MET A 71 -21.99 -8.71 3.06
N GLN A 72 -20.79 -8.64 2.49
CA GLN A 72 -20.48 -9.19 1.16
C GLN A 72 -20.71 -10.71 1.13
N ASN A 73 -20.28 -11.44 2.15
CA ASN A 73 -20.55 -12.87 2.28
C ASN A 73 -22.06 -13.17 2.32
N SER A 74 -22.82 -12.35 3.03
CA SER A 74 -24.29 -12.45 3.06
C SER A 74 -24.91 -12.21 1.69
N ILE A 75 -24.43 -11.20 0.95
CA ILE A 75 -24.86 -10.92 -0.43
C ILE A 75 -24.53 -12.09 -1.36
N THR A 76 -23.34 -12.67 -1.25
CA THR A 76 -22.94 -13.83 -2.06
C THR A 76 -23.84 -15.03 -1.78
N LYS A 77 -24.12 -15.34 -0.51
CA LYS A 77 -25.06 -16.40 -0.13
C LYS A 77 -26.45 -16.17 -0.73
N LEU A 78 -26.96 -14.95 -0.66
CA LEU A 78 -28.26 -14.59 -1.25
C LEU A 78 -28.27 -14.72 -2.77
N LYS A 79 -27.20 -14.31 -3.46
CA LYS A 79 -27.07 -14.48 -4.91
C LYS A 79 -27.07 -15.95 -5.30
N THR A 80 -26.29 -16.78 -4.61
CA THR A 80 -26.24 -18.23 -4.85
C THR A 80 -27.61 -18.87 -4.61
N PHE A 81 -28.29 -18.50 -3.53
CA PHE A 81 -29.64 -18.99 -3.23
C PHE A 81 -30.64 -18.61 -4.33
N LYS A 82 -30.61 -17.36 -4.81
CA LYS A 82 -31.44 -16.89 -5.92
C LYS A 82 -31.19 -17.68 -7.21
N GLU A 83 -29.93 -17.94 -7.56
CA GLU A 83 -29.59 -18.70 -8.77
C GLU A 83 -30.01 -20.18 -8.65
N ASN A 84 -29.88 -20.78 -7.46
CA ASN A 84 -30.38 -22.13 -7.19
C ASN A 84 -31.92 -22.19 -7.30
N LEU A 85 -32.64 -21.18 -6.81
CA LEU A 85 -34.09 -21.09 -6.98
C LEU A 85 -34.50 -21.01 -8.46
N LYS A 86 -33.84 -20.15 -9.24
CA LYS A 86 -34.10 -20.04 -10.68
C LYS A 86 -33.89 -21.38 -11.39
N LYS A 87 -32.80 -22.08 -11.10
CA LYS A 87 -32.50 -23.40 -11.71
C LYS A 87 -33.58 -24.44 -11.40
N ASN A 88 -34.12 -24.45 -10.19
CA ASN A 88 -35.19 -25.38 -9.79
C ASN A 88 -36.57 -24.99 -10.33
N LEU A 89 -36.79 -23.72 -10.70
CA LEU A 89 -38.04 -23.21 -11.25
C LEU A 89 -38.10 -23.25 -12.79
N SER A 90 -36.97 -23.43 -13.48
CA SER A 90 -36.93 -23.68 -14.91
C SER A 90 -37.48 -25.09 -15.22
N LEU A 91 -38.66 -25.18 -15.87
CA LEU A 91 -39.23 -26.44 -16.33
C LEU A 91 -38.28 -27.16 -17.33
N PRO A 92 -38.21 -28.50 -17.32
CA PRO A 92 -37.62 -29.24 -18.42
C PRO A 92 -38.59 -29.24 -19.61
N ASP A 93 -38.25 -28.52 -20.68
CA ASP A 93 -38.87 -28.74 -21.98
C ASP A 93 -38.44 -30.12 -22.50
N SER A 94 -39.40 -31.05 -22.46
CA SER A 94 -39.71 -32.09 -23.45
C SER A 94 -38.58 -32.65 -24.33
N TYR A 95 -38.31 -33.94 -24.12
CA TYR A 95 -37.70 -35.00 -24.94
C TYR A 95 -37.21 -34.67 -26.37
N ASP A 96 -35.93 -34.92 -26.64
CA ASP A 96 -35.51 -35.67 -27.83
C ASP A 96 -34.22 -36.47 -27.57
N GLY A 97 -34.19 -37.70 -28.06
CA GLY A 97 -33.19 -38.71 -27.78
C GLY A 97 -32.03 -38.71 -28.77
N ASN A 98 -30.93 -39.31 -28.29
CA ASN A 98 -29.82 -39.88 -29.05
C ASN A 98 -28.98 -38.93 -29.90
N HIS A 99 -27.73 -38.71 -29.46
CA HIS A 99 -26.57 -39.29 -30.13
C HIS A 99 -25.35 -39.28 -29.20
N LYS A 100 -24.87 -40.48 -28.84
CA LYS A 100 -23.53 -40.67 -28.29
C LYS A 100 -22.49 -40.39 -29.38
N LYS A 101 -21.62 -39.41 -29.14
CA LYS A 101 -20.24 -39.41 -29.65
C LYS A 101 -19.31 -38.89 -28.55
N THR A 102 -18.71 -39.85 -27.86
CA THR A 102 -17.47 -39.69 -27.10
C THR A 102 -16.39 -39.14 -28.04
N LEU A 103 -15.90 -37.94 -27.76
CA LEU A 103 -14.65 -37.44 -28.33
C LEU A 103 -13.85 -36.74 -27.22
N ILE A 104 -13.05 -37.57 -26.56
CA ILE A 104 -11.66 -37.30 -26.15
C ILE A 104 -11.39 -35.82 -25.86
N SER A 105 -11.46 -35.48 -24.58
CA SER A 105 -10.84 -34.30 -24.01
C SER A 105 -9.33 -34.37 -24.18
N SER A 106 -8.80 -33.74 -25.23
CA SER A 106 -7.39 -33.38 -25.30
C SER A 106 -7.08 -32.31 -24.24
N PRO A 107 -6.04 -32.51 -23.41
CA PRO A 107 -5.60 -31.52 -22.45
C PRO A 107 -4.55 -30.62 -23.10
N SER A 108 -4.94 -29.66 -23.94
CA SER A 108 -4.00 -28.66 -24.44
C SER A 108 -4.71 -27.56 -25.23
N SER A 109 -5.12 -26.52 -24.51
CA SER A 109 -5.18 -25.15 -25.03
C SER A 109 -5.35 -24.24 -23.81
N HIS A 110 -4.24 -23.93 -23.14
CA HIS A 110 -4.15 -22.68 -22.37
C HIS A 110 -4.39 -21.55 -23.38
N SER A 111 -5.67 -21.21 -23.59
CA SER A 111 -6.08 -20.02 -24.30
C SER A 111 -5.35 -18.88 -23.62
N SER A 112 -4.45 -18.24 -24.36
CA SER A 112 -3.59 -17.16 -23.92
C SER A 112 -4.29 -16.29 -22.88
N ILE A 113 -3.93 -16.45 -21.59
CA ILE A 113 -4.45 -15.62 -20.52
C ILE A 113 -4.15 -14.18 -20.95
N ASN A 114 -5.19 -13.46 -21.35
CA ASN A 114 -5.05 -12.12 -21.87
C ASN A 114 -4.87 -11.23 -20.65
N GLY A 115 -3.73 -10.58 -20.49
CA GLY A 115 -3.44 -9.75 -19.31
C GLY A 115 -4.55 -8.75 -19.02
N LYS A 116 -5.22 -8.21 -20.05
CA LYS A 116 -6.38 -7.31 -19.90
C LYS A 116 -7.60 -7.99 -19.24
N ASN A 117 -7.86 -9.26 -19.57
CA ASN A 117 -8.95 -10.03 -18.97
C ASN A 117 -8.61 -10.41 -17.53
N PHE A 118 -7.35 -10.79 -17.28
CA PHE A 118 -6.85 -11.06 -15.93
C PHE A 118 -7.03 -9.84 -15.01
N PHE A 119 -6.60 -8.64 -15.42
CA PHE A 119 -6.76 -7.44 -14.57
C PHE A 119 -8.22 -7.08 -14.30
N ARG A 120 -9.10 -7.33 -15.28
CA ARG A 120 -10.54 -7.12 -15.11
C ARG A 120 -11.10 -8.12 -14.09
N GLU A 121 -10.74 -9.38 -14.20
CA GLU A 121 -11.18 -10.44 -13.29
C GLU A 121 -10.59 -10.25 -11.88
N ALA A 122 -9.30 -9.91 -11.79
CA ALA A 122 -8.63 -9.61 -10.54
C ALA A 122 -9.27 -8.43 -9.82
N ARG A 123 -9.68 -7.37 -10.54
CA ARG A 123 -10.39 -6.24 -9.92
C ARG A 123 -11.79 -6.61 -9.42
N LEU A 124 -12.44 -7.61 -10.01
CA LEU A 124 -13.78 -8.06 -9.62
C LEU A 124 -13.73 -9.05 -8.45
N LYS A 125 -12.69 -9.89 -8.39
CA LYS A 125 -12.49 -10.91 -7.35
C LYS A 125 -11.75 -10.36 -6.13
N LEU A 126 -10.69 -9.57 -6.34
CA LEU A 126 -9.94 -8.93 -5.27
C LEU A 126 -10.64 -7.63 -4.87
N GLY A 127 -10.94 -7.47 -3.58
CA GLY A 127 -11.42 -6.20 -3.04
C GLY A 127 -10.44 -5.05 -3.36
N TYR A 128 -10.91 -3.81 -3.31
CA TYR A 128 -10.12 -2.62 -3.70
C TYR A 128 -8.76 -2.54 -3.00
N GLU A 129 -8.70 -2.82 -1.70
CA GLU A 129 -7.46 -2.83 -0.91
C GLU A 129 -6.46 -3.87 -1.40
N ILE A 130 -6.91 -5.13 -1.57
CA ILE A 130 -6.09 -6.24 -2.04
C ILE A 130 -5.63 -6.03 -3.48
N PHE A 131 -6.51 -5.51 -4.33
CA PHE A 131 -6.17 -5.16 -5.71
C PHE A 131 -5.15 -4.02 -5.79
N SER A 132 -5.25 -3.02 -4.91
CA SER A 132 -4.29 -1.91 -4.85
C SER A 132 -2.92 -2.38 -4.35
N LEU A 133 -2.89 -3.26 -3.35
CA LEU A 133 -1.67 -3.91 -2.88
C LEU A 133 -1.02 -4.73 -4.01
N PHE A 134 -1.81 -5.52 -4.74
CA PHE A 134 -1.38 -6.25 -5.92
C PHE A 134 -0.76 -5.35 -7.01
N LEU A 135 -1.34 -4.20 -7.31
CA LEU A 135 -0.76 -3.21 -8.24
C LEU A 135 0.58 -2.66 -7.73
N GLY A 136 0.71 -2.46 -6.42
CA GLY A 136 1.98 -2.08 -5.78
C GLY A 136 3.08 -3.13 -6.01
N TYR A 137 2.76 -4.42 -5.90
CA TYR A 137 3.69 -5.50 -6.21
C TYR A 137 4.09 -5.54 -7.68
N ILE A 138 3.15 -5.33 -8.61
CA ILE A 138 3.47 -5.24 -10.04
C ILE A 138 4.38 -4.06 -10.34
N LYS A 139 4.14 -2.90 -9.73
CA LYS A 139 5.01 -1.73 -9.87
C LYS A 139 6.44 -2.05 -9.41
N ARG A 140 6.59 -2.63 -8.22
CA ARG A 140 7.89 -3.03 -7.67
C ARG A 140 8.62 -4.07 -8.52
N LEU A 141 7.88 -5.01 -9.12
CA LEU A 141 8.40 -5.98 -10.09
C LEU A 141 8.89 -5.31 -11.38
N ASN A 142 8.13 -4.35 -11.91
CA ASN A 142 8.54 -3.58 -13.10
C ASN A 142 9.78 -2.71 -12.83
N ASP A 143 9.89 -2.14 -11.62
CA ASP A 143 11.02 -1.32 -11.17
C ASP A 143 12.25 -2.17 -10.79
N LYS A 144 12.18 -3.51 -10.91
CA LYS A 144 13.23 -4.48 -10.53
C LYS A 144 13.69 -4.38 -9.07
N THR A 145 12.83 -3.86 -8.20
CA THR A 145 13.11 -3.67 -6.76
C THR A 145 12.81 -4.90 -5.91
N ILE A 146 12.08 -5.88 -6.47
CA ILE A 146 11.74 -7.15 -5.84
C ILE A 146 11.91 -8.28 -6.87
N THR A 147 12.41 -9.44 -6.43
CA THR A 147 12.52 -10.62 -7.28
C THR A 147 11.16 -11.28 -7.48
N LYS A 148 11.01 -12.05 -8.57
CA LYS A 148 9.73 -12.70 -8.91
C LYS A 148 9.33 -13.71 -7.85
N GLU A 149 10.29 -14.46 -7.33
CA GLU A 149 10.10 -15.50 -6.33
C GLU A 149 9.57 -14.90 -5.03
N LYS A 150 10.14 -13.76 -4.62
CA LYS A 150 9.70 -13.04 -3.42
C LYS A 150 8.31 -12.44 -3.60
N ALA A 151 8.02 -11.85 -4.76
CA ALA A 151 6.70 -11.31 -5.06
C ALA A 151 5.62 -12.40 -5.13
N LEU A 152 5.92 -13.57 -5.71
CA LEU A 152 4.98 -14.71 -5.76
C LEU A 152 4.73 -15.30 -4.38
N GLY A 153 5.75 -15.39 -3.53
CA GLY A 153 5.59 -15.82 -2.14
C GLY A 153 4.64 -14.91 -1.36
N GLU A 154 4.91 -13.60 -1.38
CA GLU A 154 4.10 -12.62 -0.64
C GLU A 154 2.69 -12.46 -1.24
N LEU A 155 2.54 -12.53 -2.56
CA LEU A 155 1.22 -12.45 -3.21
C LEU A 155 0.38 -13.70 -2.92
N LYS A 156 0.96 -14.89 -2.78
CA LYS A 156 0.18 -16.10 -2.49
C LYS A 156 -0.66 -15.95 -1.22
N ASP A 157 -0.08 -15.33 -0.19
CA ASP A 157 -0.78 -15.08 1.07
C ASP A 157 -1.83 -13.96 0.94
N ILE A 158 -1.57 -12.96 0.08
CA ILE A 158 -2.47 -11.82 -0.19
C ILE A 158 -3.71 -12.23 -1.01
N PHE A 159 -3.55 -13.11 -2.00
CA PHE A 159 -4.67 -13.66 -2.77
C PHE A 159 -5.52 -14.63 -1.94
N GLY A 160 -4.87 -15.35 -1.02
CA GLY A 160 -5.50 -16.32 -0.13
C GLY A 160 -6.00 -17.58 -0.84
N HIS A 161 -6.45 -18.56 -0.06
CA HIS A 161 -6.95 -19.83 -0.60
C HIS A 161 -8.20 -19.70 -1.48
N GLU A 162 -9.00 -18.66 -1.29
CA GLU A 162 -10.24 -18.44 -2.04
C GLU A 162 -10.00 -17.96 -3.49
N ASN A 163 -8.83 -17.37 -3.77
CA ASN A 163 -8.47 -16.87 -5.10
C ASN A 163 -7.18 -17.53 -5.64
N SER A 164 -6.95 -18.81 -5.28
CA SER A 164 -5.77 -19.58 -5.71
C SER A 164 -5.69 -19.74 -7.23
N ASP A 165 -6.85 -19.81 -7.91
CA ASP A 165 -6.97 -19.82 -9.37
C ASP A 165 -6.38 -18.55 -9.99
N LEU A 166 -6.70 -17.40 -9.41
CA LEU A 166 -6.22 -16.10 -9.87
C LEU A 166 -4.73 -15.91 -9.59
N PHE A 167 -4.21 -16.49 -8.51
CA PHE A 167 -2.77 -16.52 -8.25
C PHE A 167 -2.02 -17.38 -9.28
N GLU A 168 -2.55 -18.56 -9.62
CA GLU A 168 -1.97 -19.44 -10.64
C GLU A 168 -1.96 -18.77 -12.02
N ASP A 169 -3.06 -18.10 -12.40
CA ASP A 169 -3.13 -17.32 -13.65
C ASP A 169 -2.09 -16.19 -13.67
N PHE A 170 -1.88 -15.49 -12.55
CA PHE A 170 -0.86 -14.45 -12.43
C PHE A 170 0.56 -15.02 -12.55
N ALA A 171 0.83 -16.14 -11.89
CA ALA A 171 2.13 -16.81 -11.97
C ALA A 171 2.44 -17.23 -13.42
N CYS A 172 1.46 -17.82 -14.12
CA CYS A 172 1.58 -18.16 -15.53
C CYS A 172 1.83 -16.92 -16.42
N LEU A 173 1.16 -15.79 -16.17
CA LEU A 173 1.38 -14.53 -16.89
C LEU A 173 2.79 -13.96 -16.65
N LEU A 174 3.29 -14.06 -15.42
CA LEU A 174 4.59 -13.52 -15.03
C LEU A 174 5.76 -14.37 -15.57
N LEU A 175 5.58 -15.69 -15.63
CA LEU A 175 6.54 -16.65 -16.19
C LEU A 175 6.58 -16.58 -17.72
N ARG A 176 5.41 -16.49 -18.39
CA ARG A 176 5.32 -16.43 -19.85
C ARG A 176 5.88 -15.14 -20.47
N LYS A 177 6.00 -14.07 -19.68
CA LYS A 177 6.56 -12.78 -20.14
C LYS A 177 8.10 -12.80 -20.26
N ASN A 178 8.77 -13.89 -19.86
CA ASN A 178 10.21 -14.10 -20.09
C ASN A 178 10.43 -15.37 -20.93
N PRO A 179 10.89 -15.26 -22.20
CA PRO A 179 11.39 -16.42 -22.94
C PRO A 179 12.81 -16.84 -22.55
N ASP A 180 13.51 -16.12 -21.65
CA ASP A 180 14.94 -16.35 -21.36
C ASP A 180 15.23 -16.89 -19.95
N TYR A 181 14.60 -18.00 -19.54
CA TYR A 181 15.08 -18.79 -18.40
C TYR A 181 14.72 -20.27 -18.62
N ASP A 182 15.34 -20.90 -19.62
CA ASP A 182 15.41 -22.36 -19.75
C ASP A 182 16.60 -22.82 -20.64
N SER A 183 17.67 -22.04 -20.69
CA SER A 183 18.92 -22.42 -21.38
C SER A 183 20.11 -22.10 -20.49
N GLU A 184 20.36 -22.93 -19.49
CA GLU A 184 21.69 -23.25 -18.95
C GLU A 184 21.50 -24.20 -17.76
N PHE A 185 21.27 -25.48 -18.05
CA PHE A 185 21.68 -26.64 -17.25
C PHE A 185 21.35 -27.92 -18.04
N TYR A 186 22.12 -28.17 -19.10
CA TYR A 186 22.67 -29.47 -19.51
C TYR A 186 23.77 -29.22 -20.55
#